data_AF-A0A349V1E5-F1
#
_entry.id   AF-A0A349V1E5-F1
#
_cell.length_a   1.000
_cell.length_b   1.000
_cell.length_c   1.000
_cell.angle_alpha   90.00
_cell.angle_beta   90.00
_cell.angle_gamma   90.00
#
_symmetry.space_group_name_H-M   'P 1'
#
loop_
_entity.id
_entity.type
_entity.pdbx_description
1 polymer ?
#
loop_
_entity_poly.entity_id
_entity_poly.type
_entity_poly.pdbx_seq_one_letter_code
_entity_poly.pdbx_strand_id
1 'polypeptide(L)' 'MSILVIGEHDNAALRPSTLNVVTAAKALGSDIDVLIAGSDCQG' A
#
# COMPACT_ATOMS: atom_id res chain seq x y z
N MET A 1 -13.43 -11.05 0.89
CA MET A 1 -12.01 -11.42 1.11
C MET A 1 -11.29 -10.12 1.35
N SER A 2 -10.72 -9.92 2.53
CA SER A 2 -9.98 -8.70 2.87
C SER A 2 -8.52 -8.85 2.43
N ILE A 3 -7.97 -7.80 1.81
CA ILE A 3 -6.60 -7.76 1.30
C ILE A 3 -5.83 -6.68 2.05
N LEU A 4 -4.73 -7.03 2.68
CA LEU A 4 -3.81 -6.08 3.29
C LEU A 4 -2.60 -5.86 2.38
N VAL A 5 -2.40 -4.62 1.92
CA VAL A 5 -1.20 -4.18 1.19
C VAL A 5 -0.26 -3.46 2.14
N ILE A 6 0.97 -3.94 2.22
CA ILE A 6 2.04 -3.22 2.93
C ILE A 6 2.72 -2.28 1.94
N GLY A 7 2.58 -0.97 2.17
CA GLY A 7 3.18 0.07 1.36
C GLY A 7 4.64 0.32 1.75
N GLU A 8 5.53 0.30 0.76
CA GLU A 8 6.93 0.63 0.92
C GLU A 8 7.17 2.12 0.62
N HIS A 9 7.97 2.79 1.45
CA HIS A 9 8.36 4.19 1.29
C HIS A 9 9.82 4.40 1.71
N ASP A 10 10.38 5.57 1.41
CA ASP A 10 11.75 5.98 1.75
C ASP A 10 11.81 7.21 2.67
N ASN A 11 10.77 7.41 3.49
CA ASN A 11 10.49 8.60 4.31
C ASN A 11 10.27 9.91 3.53
N ALA A 12 10.42 9.93 2.21
CA ALA A 12 10.07 11.08 1.37
C ALA A 12 8.86 10.79 0.50
N ALA A 13 8.78 9.59 -0.09
CA ALA A 13 7.70 9.19 -0.97
C ALA A 13 7.42 7.68 -0.90
N LEU A 14 6.20 7.29 -1.33
CA LEU A 14 5.87 5.90 -1.60
C LEU A 14 6.63 5.41 -2.83
N ARG A 15 7.14 4.19 -2.75
CA ARG A 15 7.77 3.57 -3.91
C ARG A 15 6.72 3.16 -4.95
N PRO A 16 7.04 3.20 -6.25
CA PRO A 16 6.14 2.75 -7.31
C PRO A 16 5.68 1.30 -7.16
N SER A 17 6.46 0.46 -6.47
CA SER A 17 6.08 -0.91 -6.10
C SER A 17 4.74 -0.97 -5.36
N THR A 18 4.46 -0.02 -4.46
CA THR A 18 3.20 0.05 -3.72
C THR A 18 1.99 0.20 -4.66
N LEU A 19 2.10 1.03 -5.71
CA LEU A 19 1.01 1.24 -6.68
C LEU A 19 0.74 -0.02 -7.52
N ASN A 20 1.80 -0.74 -7.90
CA ASN A 20 1.66 -2.00 -8.62
C ASN A 20 0.93 -3.04 -7.76
N VAL A 21 1.28 -3.14 -6.47
CA VAL A 21 0.64 -4.07 -5.54
C VAL A 21 -0.82 -3.69 -5.28
N VAL A 22 -1.14 -2.40 -5.10
CA VAL A 22 -2.54 -1.93 -4.99
C VAL A 22 -3.35 -2.27 -6.24
N THR A 23 -2.74 -2.13 -7.43
CA THR A 23 -3.41 -2.48 -8.70
C THR A 23 -3.69 -3.98 -8.78
N ALA A 24 -2.72 -4.82 -8.38
CA ALA A 24 -2.92 -6.26 -8.30
C ALA A 24 -4.00 -6.64 -7.27
N ALA A 25 -3.98 -6.01 -6.09
CA ALA A 25 -5.00 -6.21 -5.06
C ALA A 25 -6.41 -5.89 -5.56
N LYS A 26 -6.58 -4.79 -6.31
CA LYS A 26 -7.85 -4.41 -6.95
C LYS A 26 -8.36 -5.45 -7.95
N ALA A 27 -7.47 -6.18 -8.62
CA ALA A 27 -7.86 -7.26 -9.52
C ALA A 27 -8.32 -8.52 -8.76
N LEU A 28 -7.87 -8.71 -7.52
CA LEU A 28 -8.22 -9.86 -6.67
C LEU A 28 -9.51 -9.62 -5.87
N GLY A 29 -9.84 -8.36 -5.54
CA GLY A 29 -11.03 -8.02 -4.78
C GLY A 29 -11.18 -6.52 -4.54
N SER A 30 -12.29 -6.14 -3.93
CA SER A 30 -12.68 -4.74 -3.68
C SER A 30 -12.42 -4.25 -2.26
N ASP A 31 -12.11 -5.14 -1.32
CA ASP A 31 -11.89 -4.83 0.09
C ASP A 31 -10.38 -4.83 0.39
N ILE A 32 -9.78 -3.64 0.34
CA ILE A 32 -8.33 -3.45 0.38
C ILE A 32 -7.97 -2.43 1.46
N ASP A 33 -7.21 -2.90 2.43
CA ASP A 33 -6.55 -2.07 3.43
C ASP A 33 -5.09 -1.82 3.01
N VAL A 34 -4.59 -0.61 3.21
CA VAL A 34 -3.18 -0.26 2.93
C VAL A 34 -2.53 0.22 4.21
N LEU A 35 -1.48 -0.48 4.65
CA LEU A 35 -0.67 -0.10 5.79
C LEU A 35 0.67 0.48 5.31
N ILE A 36 0.94 1.73 5.70
CA ILE A 36 2.24 2.38 5.54
C ILE A 36 2.76 2.63 6.95
N ALA A 37 3.96 2.16 7.25
CA ALA A 37 4.57 2.30 8.57
C ALA A 37 6.00 2.83 8.45
N GLY A 38 6.27 3.92 9.15
CA GLY A 38 7.59 4.55 9.21
C GLY A 38 7.53 5.90 9.93
N SER A 39 8.70 6.51 10.09
CA SER A 39 8.81 7.87 10.64
C SER A 39 8.19 8.88 9.67
N ASP A 40 7.54 9.91 10.22
CA ASP A 40 6.92 11.01 9.46
C ASP A 40 5.85 10.57 8.44
N CYS A 41 5.35 9.34 8.53
CA CYS A 41 4.16 8.92 7.79
C CYS A 41 2.94 9.68 8.31
N GLN A 42 2.19 10.28 7.38
CA GLN A 42 0.92 10.95 7.65
C GLN A 42 -0.22 10.01 7.23
N GLY A 43 -1.21 9.86 8.11
CA GLY A 43 -2.38 8.99 7.92
C GLY A 43 -3.60 9.73 7.42
#